data_AF-A0A671DWV4-F1
#
_entry.id   AF-A0A671DWV4-F1
#
_cell.length_a   1.000
_cell.length_b   1.000
_cell.length_c   1.000
_cell.angle_alpha   90.00
_cell.angle_beta   90.00
_cell.angle_gamma   90.00
#
_symmetry.space_group_name_H-M   'P 1'
#
loop_
_entity.id
_entity.type
_entity.pdbx_description
1 polymer ?
#
loop_
_entity_poly.entity_id
_entity_poly.type
_entity_poly.pdbx_seq_one_letter_code
_entity_poly.pdbx_strand_id
1 'polypeptide(L)'
;MDAKTLRSATPRKPVSSVSARKIKDNAADWHNLILKWETLNDAGFATANHIANTKISLLSENKMELESGSLASDEDAEKVHPGYSKELEMLCEKLQATLDSLTRFPASSPTCMRRSSA
;
A
#
# COMPACT_ATOMS: atom_id res chain seq x y z
N MET A 1 -0.21 73.90 -27.46
CA MET A 1 -0.41 72.57 -28.07
C MET A 1 0.33 71.58 -27.20
N ASP A 2 -0.30 71.13 -26.13
CA ASP A 2 0.35 70.33 -25.09
C ASP A 2 0.06 68.85 -25.33
N ALA A 3 1.04 68.13 -25.88
CA ALA A 3 0.97 66.69 -26.10
C ALA A 3 1.21 65.97 -24.76
N LYS A 4 0.11 65.58 -24.11
CA LYS A 4 0.11 64.82 -22.86
C LYS A 4 0.63 63.40 -23.11
N THR A 5 1.81 63.11 -22.55
CA THR A 5 2.47 61.81 -22.55
C THR A 5 1.57 60.70 -21.98
N LEU A 6 1.09 59.80 -22.85
CA LEU A 6 0.47 58.54 -22.45
C LEU A 6 1.57 57.59 -21.96
N ARG A 7 1.80 57.58 -20.65
CA ARG A 7 2.56 56.52 -19.98
C ARG A 7 1.82 55.21 -20.18
N SER A 8 2.31 54.39 -21.10
CA SER A 8 1.92 52.98 -21.25
C SER A 8 2.18 52.26 -19.93
N ALA A 9 1.13 52.07 -19.14
CA ALA A 9 1.17 51.23 -17.97
C ALA A 9 1.12 49.78 -18.44
N THR A 10 2.25 49.09 -18.42
CA THR A 10 2.31 47.64 -18.64
C THR A 10 1.37 46.95 -17.65
N PRO A 11 0.45 46.07 -18.09
CA PRO A 11 -0.42 45.34 -17.17
C PRO A 11 0.46 44.53 -16.22
N ARG A 12 0.48 44.87 -14.93
CA ARG A 12 1.14 44.03 -13.93
C ARG A 12 0.40 42.70 -13.93
N LYS A 13 1.11 41.62 -14.25
CA LYS A 13 0.62 40.24 -14.17
C LYS A 13 -0.16 40.09 -12.85
N PRO A 14 -1.42 39.61 -12.88
CA PRO A 14 -2.15 39.37 -11.66
C PRO A 14 -1.32 38.41 -10.81
N VAL A 15 -0.96 38.85 -9.60
CA VAL A 15 -0.20 38.05 -8.66
C VAL A 15 -1.10 36.87 -8.30
N SER A 16 -0.80 35.68 -8.82
CA SER A 16 -1.49 34.44 -8.45
C SER A 16 -1.06 34.04 -7.04
N SER A 17 -1.30 34.89 -6.05
CA SER A 17 -0.74 34.76 -4.70
C SER A 17 -1.42 33.66 -3.89
N VAL A 18 -2.51 33.06 -4.39
CA VAL A 18 -3.26 32.00 -3.69
C VAL A 18 -3.40 30.70 -4.49
N SER A 19 -3.10 30.67 -5.81
CA SER A 19 -3.42 29.48 -6.64
C SER A 19 -2.24 28.62 -7.11
N ALA A 20 -1.00 29.11 -7.20
CA ALA A 20 0.11 28.27 -7.70
C ALA A 20 0.75 27.36 -6.63
N ARG A 21 0.97 27.91 -5.42
CA ARG A 21 1.59 27.17 -4.31
C ARG A 21 0.72 25.99 -3.88
N LYS A 22 -0.59 26.22 -3.72
CA LYS A 22 -1.56 25.16 -3.37
C LYS A 22 -1.62 24.03 -4.40
N ILE A 23 -1.51 24.34 -5.70
CA ILE A 23 -1.50 23.31 -6.75
C ILE A 23 -0.26 22.42 -6.60
N LYS A 24 0.91 23.04 -6.39
CA LYS A 24 2.16 22.30 -6.18
C LYS A 24 2.11 21.46 -4.90
N ASP A 25 1.59 22.02 -3.81
CA ASP A 25 1.47 21.31 -2.53
C ASP A 25 0.50 20.13 -2.66
N ASN A 26 -0.64 20.31 -3.35
CA ASN A 26 -1.57 19.21 -3.64
C ASN A 26 -0.94 18.13 -4.52
N ALA A 27 -0.17 18.51 -5.53
CA ALA A 27 0.53 17.54 -6.38
C ALA A 27 1.57 16.73 -5.57
N ALA A 28 2.28 17.39 -4.65
CA ALA A 28 3.18 16.73 -3.72
C ALA A 28 2.44 15.79 -2.76
N ASP A 29 1.28 16.21 -2.23
CA ASP A 29 0.44 15.37 -1.38
C ASP A 29 -0.02 14.11 -2.12
N TRP A 30 -0.48 14.23 -3.36
CA TRP A 30 -0.86 13.10 -4.20
C TRP A 30 0.32 12.18 -4.51
N HIS A 31 1.49 12.74 -4.81
CA HIS A 31 2.70 11.97 -5.03
C HIS A 31 3.10 11.17 -3.78
N ASN A 32 3.13 11.83 -2.63
CA ASN A 32 3.45 11.20 -1.36
C ASN A 32 2.42 10.13 -0.97
N LEU A 33 1.16 10.36 -1.34
CA LEU A 33 0.11 9.38 -1.20
C LEU A 33 0.47 8.18 -2.10
N ILE A 34 0.47 8.31 -3.42
CA ILE A 34 0.79 7.21 -4.36
C ILE A 34 2.04 6.41 -3.94
N LEU A 35 3.13 7.08 -3.56
CA LEU A 35 4.35 6.42 -3.08
C LEU A 35 4.10 5.50 -1.86
N LYS A 36 3.30 5.96 -0.88
CA LYS A 36 2.92 5.13 0.28
C LYS A 36 2.02 3.96 -0.12
N TRP A 37 1.12 4.16 -1.09
CA TRP A 37 0.26 3.10 -1.62
C TRP A 37 1.09 2.00 -2.27
N GLU A 38 2.04 2.38 -3.13
CA GLU A 38 2.99 1.46 -3.77
C GLU A 38 3.80 0.69 -2.74
N THR A 39 4.37 1.40 -1.74
CA THR A 39 5.13 0.76 -0.65
C THR A 39 4.30 -0.28 0.11
N LEU A 40 3.04 0.03 0.44
CA LEU A 40 2.15 -0.90 1.11
C LEU A 40 1.78 -2.10 0.23
N ASN A 41 1.57 -1.88 -1.07
CA ASN A 41 1.32 -2.98 -2.00
C ASN A 41 2.52 -3.92 -2.10
N ASP A 42 3.72 -3.38 -2.27
CA ASP A 42 4.94 -4.19 -2.35
C ASP A 42 5.13 -5.04 -1.09
N ALA A 43 4.91 -4.45 0.09
CA ALA A 43 4.96 -5.17 1.35
C ALA A 43 3.87 -6.27 1.45
N GLY A 44 2.65 -5.98 0.99
CA GLY A 44 1.55 -6.93 0.92
C GLY A 44 1.84 -8.10 -0.01
N PHE A 45 2.31 -7.82 -1.23
CA PHE A 45 2.71 -8.83 -2.22
C PHE A 45 3.85 -9.71 -1.72
N ALA A 46 4.89 -9.11 -1.11
CA ALA A 46 5.99 -9.87 -0.52
C ALA A 46 5.49 -10.83 0.58
N THR A 47 4.59 -10.35 1.44
CA THR A 47 4.01 -11.18 2.52
C THR A 47 3.13 -12.30 1.97
N ALA A 48 2.28 -12.01 0.97
CA ALA A 48 1.45 -13.01 0.31
C ALA A 48 2.28 -14.09 -0.41
N ASN A 49 3.35 -13.68 -1.11
CA ASN A 49 4.29 -14.62 -1.74
C ASN A 49 4.99 -15.51 -0.71
N HIS A 50 5.38 -14.94 0.43
CA HIS A 50 5.97 -15.72 1.51
C HIS A 50 5.00 -16.79 2.02
N ILE A 51 3.73 -16.42 2.27
CA ILE A 51 2.68 -17.37 2.67
C ILE A 51 2.52 -18.49 1.64
N ALA A 52 2.45 -18.14 0.35
CA ALA A 52 2.33 -19.11 -0.73
C ALA A 52 3.51 -20.08 -0.75
N ASN A 53 4.74 -19.57 -0.66
CA ASN A 53 5.95 -20.38 -0.63
C ASN A 53 6.00 -21.30 0.59
N THR A 54 5.69 -20.79 1.79
CA THR A 54 5.63 -21.61 3.01
C THR A 54 4.61 -22.74 2.87
N LYS A 55 3.42 -22.47 2.29
CA LYS A 55 2.42 -23.51 2.04
C LYS A 55 2.89 -24.54 1.02
N ILE A 56 3.56 -24.12 -0.06
CA ILE A 56 4.12 -25.04 -1.06
C ILE A 56 5.17 -25.95 -0.41
N SER A 57 6.09 -25.39 0.38
CA SER A 57 7.10 -26.15 1.11
C SER A 57 6.48 -27.17 2.06
N LEU A 58 5.53 -26.76 2.89
CA LEU A 58 4.81 -27.67 3.81
C LEU A 58 4.13 -28.82 3.06
N LEU A 59 3.46 -28.54 1.93
CA LEU A 59 2.83 -29.58 1.12
C LEU A 59 3.86 -30.54 0.50
N SER A 60 5.03 -30.03 0.10
CA SER A 60 6.09 -30.85 -0.49
C SER A 60 6.77 -31.78 0.52
N GLU A 61 6.98 -31.32 1.75
CA GLU A 61 7.56 -32.12 2.84
C GLU A 61 6.62 -33.25 3.26
N ASN A 62 5.32 -32.95 3.42
CA ASN A 62 4.29 -33.95 3.72
C ASN A 62 4.19 -35.03 2.63
N LYS A 63 4.36 -34.66 1.35
CA LYS A 63 4.34 -35.62 0.24
C LYS A 63 5.53 -36.59 0.31
N MET A 64 6.73 -36.10 0.63
CA MET A 64 7.92 -36.96 0.75
C MET A 64 7.85 -37.90 1.96
N GLU A 65 7.28 -37.46 3.08
CA GLU A 65 7.09 -38.28 4.28
C GLU A 65 6.09 -39.43 4.03
N LEU A 66 5.00 -39.15 3.31
CA LEU A 66 4.01 -40.17 2.93
C LEU A 66 4.57 -41.21 1.93
N GLU A 67 5.42 -40.79 1.00
CA GLU A 67 6.06 -41.70 0.03
C GLU A 67 7.16 -42.57 0.68
N SER A 68 7.82 -42.08 1.75
CA SER A 68 8.83 -42.82 2.50
C SER A 68 8.26 -43.74 3.59
N GLY A 69 7.00 -43.55 4.02
CA GLY A 69 6.36 -44.27 5.13
C GLY A 69 5.71 -45.61 4.79
N SER A 70 5.86 -46.13 3.57
CA SER A 70 5.22 -47.39 3.15
C SER A 70 5.99 -48.64 3.61
N LEU A 71 6.36 -48.75 4.89
CA LEU A 71 6.67 -50.04 5.56
C LEU A 71 6.51 -49.87 7.09
N ALA A 72 5.32 -50.20 7.60
CA ALA A 72 4.97 -50.56 8.98
C ALA A 72 5.26 -49.57 10.13
N SER A 73 4.20 -49.13 10.82
CA SER A 73 4.01 -49.07 12.30
C SER A 73 2.87 -48.09 12.58
N ASP A 74 1.69 -48.59 12.94
CA ASP A 74 1.15 -48.66 14.31
C ASP A 74 0.61 -47.31 14.83
N GLU A 75 -0.49 -47.45 15.53
CA GLU A 75 -1.56 -46.49 15.77
C GLU A 75 -1.19 -45.57 16.95
N ASP A 76 -1.67 -44.32 16.95
CA ASP A 76 -1.44 -43.29 17.99
C ASP A 76 -0.24 -42.34 17.81
N ALA A 77 -0.09 -41.74 16.63
CA ALA A 77 0.55 -40.42 16.52
C ALA A 77 -0.55 -39.37 16.43
N GLU A 78 -0.77 -38.66 17.54
CA GLU A 78 -1.48 -37.40 17.60
C GLU A 78 -1.05 -36.56 16.39
N LYS A 79 -1.94 -36.45 15.39
CA LYS A 79 -1.67 -35.73 14.15
C LYS A 79 -1.48 -34.27 14.53
N VAL A 80 -0.24 -33.88 14.82
CA VAL A 80 0.19 -32.48 14.85
C VAL A 80 -0.24 -31.93 13.51
N HIS A 81 -1.34 -31.18 13.50
CA HIS A 81 -1.93 -30.66 12.28
C HIS A 81 -0.81 -29.97 11.49
N PRO A 82 -0.42 -30.46 10.30
CA PRO A 82 0.66 -29.84 9.52
C PRO A 82 0.25 -28.45 9.00
N GLY A 83 -0.97 -28.00 9.31
CA GLY A 83 -1.57 -26.77 8.81
C GLY A 83 -1.45 -25.55 9.72
N TYR A 84 -1.09 -25.70 11.00
CA TYR A 84 -0.96 -24.56 11.91
C TYR A 84 0.53 -24.29 12.22
N SER A 85 1.12 -23.36 11.47
CA SER A 85 2.43 -22.80 11.83
C SER A 85 2.23 -21.39 12.40
N LYS A 86 2.86 -21.12 13.55
CA LYS A 86 2.88 -19.79 14.17
C LYS A 86 3.43 -18.72 13.21
N GLU A 87 4.32 -19.13 12.31
CA GLU A 87 4.85 -18.28 11.26
C GLU A 87 3.77 -17.90 10.23
N LEU A 88 2.96 -18.85 9.75
CA LEU A 88 1.84 -18.56 8.84
C LEU A 88 0.81 -17.63 9.49
N GLU A 89 0.51 -17.84 10.77
CA GLU A 89 -0.39 -16.95 11.51
C GLU A 89 0.15 -15.52 11.57
N MET A 90 1.42 -15.35 11.97
CA MET A 90 2.09 -14.04 11.99
C MET A 90 2.09 -13.37 10.61
N LEU A 91 2.32 -14.13 9.54
CA LEU A 91 2.28 -13.59 8.17
C LEU A 91 0.88 -13.16 7.76
N CYS A 92 -0.15 -13.93 8.12
CA CYS A 92 -1.54 -13.57 7.90
C CYS A 92 -1.93 -12.29 8.67
N GLU A 93 -1.51 -12.16 9.94
CA GLU A 93 -1.72 -10.95 10.74
C GLU A 93 -1.02 -9.74 10.11
N LYS A 94 0.22 -9.91 9.66
CA LYS A 94 0.98 -8.86 8.96
C LYS A 94 0.30 -8.44 7.65
N LEU A 95 -0.22 -9.39 6.89
CA LEU A 95 -0.95 -9.12 5.66
C LEU A 95 -2.25 -8.36 5.96
N GLN A 96 -2.97 -8.76 7.02
CA GLN A 96 -4.17 -8.07 7.49
C GLN A 96 -3.87 -6.62 7.90
N ALA A 97 -2.81 -6.38 8.68
CA ALA A 97 -2.40 -5.03 9.07
C ALA A 97 -2.03 -4.15 7.86
N THR A 98 -1.45 -4.75 6.82
CA THR A 98 -1.14 -4.07 5.55
C THR A 98 -2.42 -3.68 4.81
N LEU A 99 -3.41 -4.58 4.75
CA LEU A 99 -4.72 -4.30 4.17
C LEU A 99 -5.47 -3.22 4.94
N ASP A 100 -5.43 -3.25 6.27
CA ASP A 100 -6.05 -2.22 7.12
C ASP A 100 -5.41 -0.84 6.87
N SER A 101 -4.10 -0.81 6.64
CA SER A 101 -3.38 0.41 6.27
C SER A 101 -3.78 0.94 4.89
N LEU A 102 -3.98 0.05 3.91
CA LEU A 102 -4.46 0.39 2.56
C LEU A 102 -5.93 0.86 2.57
N THR A 103 -6.79 0.27 3.39
CA THR A 103 -8.22 0.67 3.48
C THR A 103 -8.42 1.99 4.21
N ARG A 104 -7.54 2.31 5.17
CA ARG A 104 -7.52 3.61 5.85
C ARG A 104 -6.95 4.74 4.99
N PHE A 105 -6.24 4.38 3.94
CA PHE A 105 -5.56 5.29 3.04
C PHE A 105 -6.48 6.33 2.35
N PRO A 106 -7.63 5.98 1.74
CA PRO A 106 -8.57 6.95 1.18
C PRO A 106 -9.18 7.91 2.23
N ALA A 107 -9.20 7.54 3.51
CA ALA A 107 -9.72 8.39 4.59
C ALA A 107 -8.69 9.38 5.15
N SER A 108 -7.40 9.20 4.83
CA SER A 108 -6.30 10.00 5.38
C SER A 108 -5.91 11.23 4.54
N SER A 109 -6.46 11.39 3.33
CA SER A 109 -6.17 12.53 2.44
C SER A 109 -7.01 13.76 2.82
N PRO A 110 -6.42 14.80 3.45
CA PRO A 110 -7.20 15.91 4.00
C PRO A 110 -7.60 16.97 2.96
N THR A 111 -7.01 16.95 1.75
CA THR A 111 -6.90 18.20 0.97
C THR A 111 -7.71 18.25 -0.32
N CYS A 112 -8.29 17.14 -0.81
CA CYS A 112 -8.96 17.17 -2.12
C CYS A 112 -10.48 17.41 -2.09
N MET A 113 -11.16 17.12 -0.98
CA MET A 113 -12.65 17.19 -0.91
C MET A 113 -13.21 18.52 -0.39
N ARG A 114 -12.37 19.51 -0.05
CA ARG A 114 -12.82 20.79 0.53
C ARG A 114 -12.63 21.96 -0.42
N ARG A 115 -13.19 21.88 -1.64
CA ARG A 115 -13.44 23.07 -2.49
C ARG A 115 -14.46 22.82 -3.62
N SER A 116 -15.63 22.28 -3.29
CA SER A 116 -16.85 22.48 -4.09
C SER A 116 -17.91 23.15 -3.23
N SER A 117 -17.65 24.40 -2.83
CA SER A 117 -18.64 25.33 -2.27
C SER A 117 -18.05 26.73 -2.35
N ALA A 118 -18.20 27.36 -3.52
CA ALA A 118 -18.17 28.80 -3.73
C ALA A 118 -19.02 29.08 -4.96
#